data_AF-A0A1B8GSN3-F1
#
_entry.id   AF-A0A1B8GSN3-F1
#
_cell.length_a   1.000
_cell.length_b   1.000
_cell.length_c   1.000
_cell.angle_alpha   90.00
_cell.angle_beta   90.00
_cell.angle_gamma   90.00
#
_symmetry.space_group_name_H-M   'P 1'
#
loop_
_entity.id
_entity.type
_entity.pdbx_description
1 polymer ?
#
loop_
_entity_poly.entity_id
_entity_poly.type
_entity_poly.pdbx_seq_one_letter_code
_entity_poly.pdbx_strand_id
1 'polypeptide(L)'
;MEVARSAQQWSFDTDPAEHLYTQIVFKDGGDYFFCQSKERRPKLDTESINALNPQKILRGHIWPLLEGGLTVCDDPTNPDIYIKKPRLTAYDSTPALAHLILQEARVCEILMQNSHPNVARYLGCYVQEGRIAAFAFSAMLRLLKKGRQEVC
;
A
#
# COMPACT_ATOMS: atom_id res chain seq x y z
N MET A 1 13.55 8.24 10.87
CA MET A 1 13.21 6.90 10.37
C MET A 1 12.00 6.32 11.11
N GLU A 2 10.97 5.92 10.38
CA GLU A 2 9.74 5.28 10.88
C GLU A 2 9.37 4.10 9.98
N VAL A 3 9.22 2.89 10.53
CA VAL A 3 8.83 1.71 9.75
C VAL A 3 7.38 1.83 9.31
N ALA A 4 7.15 1.93 8.00
CA ALA A 4 5.83 2.05 7.44
C ALA A 4 5.14 0.68 7.35
N ARG A 5 5.86 -0.35 6.87
CA ARG A 5 5.37 -1.74 6.74
C ARG A 5 6.53 -2.73 6.68
N SER A 6 6.27 -3.97 7.10
CA SER A 6 7.11 -5.13 6.81
C SER A 6 6.26 -6.31 6.33
N ALA A 7 6.85 -7.20 5.55
CA ALA A 7 6.20 -8.44 5.11
C ALA A 7 7.21 -9.54 4.80
N GLN A 8 6.87 -10.77 5.18
CA GLN A 8 7.64 -11.97 4.82
C GLN A 8 7.27 -12.40 3.40
N GLN A 9 8.29 -12.81 2.64
CA GLN A 9 8.15 -13.48 1.36
C GLN A 9 8.53 -14.94 1.50
N TRP A 10 7.71 -15.80 0.90
CA TRP A 10 7.80 -17.25 1.02
C TRP A 10 7.79 -17.86 -0.37
N SER A 11 8.62 -18.87 -0.58
CA SER A 11 8.48 -19.82 -1.67
C SER A 11 7.70 -21.04 -1.19
N PHE A 12 6.78 -21.50 -2.03
CA PHE A 12 6.01 -22.72 -1.79
C PHE A 12 6.42 -23.84 -2.77
N ASP A 13 7.52 -23.64 -3.50
CA ASP A 13 8.07 -24.64 -4.43
C ASP A 13 8.74 -25.80 -3.68
N THR A 14 9.03 -25.62 -2.39
CA THR A 14 9.60 -26.62 -1.49
C THR A 14 8.60 -27.02 -0.40
N ASP A 15 8.77 -28.24 0.15
CA ASP A 15 8.10 -28.69 1.36
C ASP A 15 9.15 -29.01 2.45
N PRO A 16 9.19 -28.26 3.58
CA PRO A 16 8.31 -27.14 3.91
C PRO A 16 8.58 -25.89 3.07
N ALA A 17 7.62 -24.96 3.06
CA ALA A 17 7.76 -23.66 2.43
C ALA A 17 9.01 -22.93 2.94
N GLU A 18 9.78 -22.36 2.01
CA GLU A 18 11.02 -21.66 2.31
C GLU A 18 10.77 -20.17 2.54
N HIS A 19 11.31 -19.63 3.62
CA HIS A 19 11.35 -18.18 3.84
C HIS A 19 12.46 -17.58 2.97
N LEU A 20 12.10 -16.70 2.05
CA LEU A 20 13.07 -16.07 1.14
C LEU A 20 13.72 -14.85 1.79
N TYR A 21 12.89 -13.92 2.27
CA TYR A 21 13.31 -12.69 2.94
C TYR A 21 12.14 -11.99 3.62
N THR A 22 12.45 -11.04 4.49
CA THR A 22 11.50 -10.08 5.03
C THR A 22 11.76 -8.72 4.38
N GLN A 23 10.81 -8.22 3.61
CA GLN A 23 10.86 -6.88 3.03
C GLN A 23 10.41 -5.85 4.06
N ILE A 24 11.21 -4.81 4.24
CA ILE A 24 10.94 -3.69 5.14
C ILE A 24 10.82 -2.44 4.29
N VAL A 25 9.77 -1.67 4.51
CA VAL A 25 9.59 -0.34 3.93
C VAL A 25 9.45 0.65 5.07
N PHE A 26 10.28 1.69 5.04
CA PHE A 26 10.27 2.74 6.04
C PHE A 26 10.30 4.12 5.39
N LYS A 27 9.91 5.11 6.18
CA LYS A 27 9.97 6.51 5.82
C LYS A 27 11.13 7.17 6.57
N ASP A 28 11.92 7.96 5.86
CA ASP A 28 12.91 8.83 6.49
C ASP A 28 12.84 10.22 5.85
N GLY A 29 12.54 11.22 6.68
CA GLY A 29 12.11 12.53 6.19
C GLY A 29 10.87 12.44 5.30
N GLY A 30 10.95 12.97 4.08
CA GLY A 30 9.86 12.94 3.08
C GLY A 30 9.90 11.73 2.14
N ASP A 31 10.93 10.88 2.23
CA ASP A 31 11.20 9.82 1.27
C ASP A 31 10.90 8.44 1.84
N TYR A 32 10.63 7.50 0.92
CA TYR A 32 10.46 6.08 1.25
C TYR A 32 11.70 5.30 0.85
N PHE A 33 12.02 4.30 1.65
CA PHE A 33 13.13 3.39 1.44
C PHE A 33 12.65 1.96 1.62
N PHE A 34 13.34 1.01 0.99
CA PHE A 34 13.14 -0.41 1.22
C PHE A 34 14.48 -1.13 1.42
N CYS A 35 14.43 -2.22 2.17
CA CYS A 35 15.50 -3.19 2.30
C CYS A 35 14.93 -4.59 2.55
N GLN A 36 15.80 -5.59 2.48
CA GLN A 36 15.44 -6.99 2.68
C GLN A 36 16.34 -7.59 3.75
N SER A 37 15.75 -8.31 4.70
CA SER A 37 16.48 -9.14 5.65
C SER A 37 16.29 -10.62 5.32
N LYS A 38 17.37 -11.41 5.45
CA LYS A 38 17.28 -12.88 5.42
C LYS A 38 16.61 -13.44 6.67
N GLU A 39 16.54 -12.67 7.75
CA GLU A 39 15.83 -13.08 8.95
C GLU A 39 14.31 -13.00 8.75
N ARG A 40 13.60 -13.97 9.30
CA ARG A 40 12.13 -13.99 9.30
C ARG A 40 11.51 -12.90 10.18
N ARG A 41 12.22 -12.52 11.26
CA ARG A 41 11.80 -11.52 12.24
C ARG A 41 12.98 -10.59 12.56
N PRO A 42 13.39 -9.74 11.62
CA PRO A 42 14.50 -8.83 11.85
C PRO A 42 14.14 -7.83 12.95
N LYS A 43 15.15 -7.34 13.65
CA LYS A 43 14.99 -6.17 14.50
C LYS A 43 14.70 -4.95 13.62
N LEU A 44 13.77 -4.10 14.07
CA LEU A 44 13.27 -2.96 13.33
C LEU A 44 13.74 -1.62 13.90
N ASP A 45 14.85 -1.63 14.63
CA ASP A 45 15.55 -0.42 15.05
C ASP A 45 16.43 0.16 13.91
N THR A 46 16.78 1.43 14.05
CA THR A 46 17.53 2.21 13.04
C THR A 46 18.87 1.58 12.67
N GLU A 47 19.63 1.06 13.65
CA GLU A 47 20.94 0.47 13.41
C GLU A 47 20.81 -0.81 12.57
N SER A 48 19.89 -1.70 12.99
CA SER A 48 19.60 -2.95 12.29
C SER A 48 19.11 -2.73 10.86
N ILE A 49 18.25 -1.72 10.64
CA ILE A 49 17.74 -1.39 9.30
C ILE A 49 18.85 -0.81 8.40
N ASN A 50 19.68 0.09 8.93
CA ASN A 50 20.78 0.70 8.17
C ASN A 50 21.82 -0.34 7.73
N ALA A 51 22.06 -1.37 8.54
CA ALA A 51 22.96 -2.48 8.19
C ALA A 51 22.48 -3.31 6.98
N LEU A 52 21.19 -3.21 6.60
CA LEU A 52 20.61 -3.92 5.45
C LEU A 52 20.76 -3.16 4.12
N ASN A 53 21.57 -2.09 4.09
CA ASN A 53 21.80 -1.24 2.91
C ASN A 53 20.50 -0.74 2.23
N PRO A 54 19.67 0.07 2.92
CA PRO A 54 18.41 0.54 2.36
C PRO A 54 18.56 1.31 1.04
N GLN A 55 17.63 1.07 0.13
CA GLN A 55 17.54 1.75 -1.15
C GLN A 55 16.34 2.69 -1.17
N LYS A 56 16.56 3.91 -1.68
CA LYS A 56 15.50 4.90 -1.86
C LYS A 56 14.50 4.43 -2.93
N ILE A 57 13.22 4.53 -2.61
CA ILE A 57 12.14 4.29 -3.56
C ILE A 57 11.85 5.59 -4.29
N LEU A 58 11.92 5.57 -5.62
CA LEU A 58 11.52 6.73 -6.42
C LEU A 58 10.02 6.98 -6.24
N ARG A 59 9.64 8.23 -5.99
CA ARG A 59 8.26 8.62 -5.70
C ARG A 59 7.27 8.13 -6.75
N GLY A 60 7.64 8.22 -8.04
CA GLY A 60 6.82 7.76 -9.16
C GLY A 60 6.63 6.25 -9.26
N HIS A 61 7.42 5.44 -8.55
CA HIS A 61 7.26 3.98 -8.54
C HIS A 61 6.17 3.48 -7.61
N ILE A 62 5.75 4.31 -6.64
CA ILE A 62 4.74 3.95 -5.65
C ILE A 62 3.55 4.92 -5.61
N TRP A 63 3.73 6.15 -6.09
CA TRP A 63 2.70 7.18 -6.14
C TRP A 63 2.56 7.72 -7.57
N PRO A 64 1.77 7.07 -8.44
CA PRO A 64 1.58 7.54 -9.82
C PRO A 64 0.87 8.90 -9.86
N LEU A 65 1.08 9.65 -10.94
CA LEU A 65 0.32 10.87 -11.20
C LEU A 65 -1.15 10.52 -11.44
N LEU A 66 -2.06 11.39 -11.02
CA LEU A 66 -3.48 11.28 -11.34
C LEU A 66 -3.68 11.42 -12.86
N GLU A 67 -4.34 10.44 -13.47
CA GLU A 67 -4.74 10.51 -14.88
C GLU A 67 -6.06 11.29 -15.05
N GLY A 68 -6.23 11.92 -16.21
CA GLY A 68 -7.48 12.59 -16.56
C GLY A 68 -8.65 11.60 -16.62
N GLY A 69 -9.81 12.01 -16.11
CA GLY A 69 -11.01 11.18 -16.08
C GLY A 69 -11.13 10.25 -14.88
N LEU A 70 -10.13 10.22 -13.99
CA LEU A 70 -10.25 9.57 -12.69
C LEU A 70 -10.92 10.52 -11.68
N THR A 71 -11.84 9.97 -10.90
CA THR A 71 -12.59 10.66 -9.87
C THR A 71 -11.71 10.87 -8.64
N VAL A 72 -11.72 12.08 -8.09
CA VAL A 72 -11.03 12.42 -6.84
C VAL A 72 -12.03 12.41 -5.69
N CYS A 73 -11.62 11.86 -4.54
CA CYS A 73 -12.41 11.88 -3.33
C CYS A 73 -12.29 13.25 -2.64
N ASP A 74 -13.42 13.96 -2.51
CA ASP A 74 -13.46 15.32 -1.97
C ASP A 74 -13.33 15.40 -0.44
N ASP A 75 -13.88 14.42 0.30
CA ASP A 75 -13.84 14.37 1.76
C ASP A 75 -13.25 13.05 2.27
N PRO A 76 -11.92 12.87 2.22
CA PRO A 76 -11.25 11.67 2.70
C PRO A 76 -11.26 11.54 4.24
N THR A 77 -11.81 12.52 4.97
CA THR A 77 -11.85 12.53 6.44
C THR A 77 -13.16 12.01 7.02
N ASN A 78 -14.15 11.79 6.16
CA ASN A 78 -15.45 11.26 6.56
C ASN A 78 -15.31 9.89 7.24
N PRO A 79 -15.88 9.69 8.45
CA PRO A 79 -15.78 8.43 9.20
C PRO A 79 -16.48 7.25 8.51
N ASP A 80 -17.40 7.51 7.59
CA ASP A 80 -18.07 6.51 6.76
C ASP A 80 -17.26 6.14 5.51
N ILE A 81 -16.01 6.58 5.42
CA ILE A 81 -15.08 6.23 4.34
C ILE A 81 -13.96 5.34 4.86
N TYR A 82 -13.73 4.26 4.12
CA TYR A 82 -12.57 3.41 4.26
C TYR A 82 -11.50 3.79 3.25
N ILE A 83 -10.31 4.16 3.74
CA ILE A 83 -9.15 4.48 2.91
C ILE A 83 -8.29 3.23 2.70
N LYS A 84 -8.31 2.68 1.49
CA LYS A 84 -7.46 1.57 1.07
C LYS A 84 -6.11 2.11 0.58
N LYS A 85 -5.06 1.88 1.36
CA LYS A 85 -3.67 2.26 1.00
C LYS A 85 -2.98 1.13 0.22
N PRO A 86 -2.17 1.43 -0.80
CA PRO A 86 -1.34 0.45 -1.47
C PRO A 86 -0.39 -0.25 -0.49
N ARG A 87 -0.17 -1.55 -0.71
CA ARG A 87 0.79 -2.34 0.08
C ARG A 87 2.20 -2.06 -0.43
N LEU A 88 2.90 -1.12 0.19
CA LEU A 88 4.27 -0.74 -0.22
C LEU A 88 5.28 -1.90 -0.19
N THR A 89 5.05 -2.93 0.64
CA THR A 89 5.89 -4.14 0.64
C THR A 89 5.74 -5.02 -0.59
N ALA A 90 4.89 -4.66 -1.56
CA ALA A 90 4.82 -5.25 -2.88
C ALA A 90 5.77 -4.58 -3.90
N TYR A 91 6.49 -3.53 -3.51
CA TYR A 91 7.49 -2.90 -4.38
C TYR A 91 8.63 -3.88 -4.69
N ASP A 92 9.03 -3.94 -5.97
CA ASP A 92 9.96 -4.92 -6.53
C ASP A 92 11.19 -4.24 -7.17
N SER A 93 11.50 -3.00 -6.77
CA SER A 93 12.51 -2.13 -7.40
C SER A 93 12.14 -1.55 -8.76
N THR A 94 10.93 -1.80 -9.26
CA THR A 94 10.45 -1.30 -10.56
C THR A 94 9.18 -0.43 -10.41
N PRO A 95 8.77 0.31 -11.45
CA PRO A 95 7.50 1.04 -11.45
C PRO A 95 6.22 0.17 -11.44
N ALA A 96 6.33 -1.16 -11.38
CA ALA A 96 5.18 -2.07 -11.47
C ALA A 96 4.08 -1.78 -10.43
N LEU A 97 4.46 -1.42 -9.20
CA LEU A 97 3.48 -1.07 -8.16
C LEU A 97 2.66 0.18 -8.54
N ALA A 98 3.28 1.23 -9.09
CA ALA A 98 2.56 2.40 -9.60
C ALA A 98 1.62 2.05 -10.76
N HIS A 99 2.02 1.15 -11.67
CA HIS A 99 1.12 0.67 -12.73
C HIS A 99 -0.08 -0.09 -12.17
N LEU A 100 0.12 -0.95 -11.16
CA LEU A 100 -0.95 -1.66 -10.48
C LEU A 100 -1.92 -0.71 -9.78
N ILE A 101 -1.42 0.37 -9.15
CA ILE A 101 -2.25 1.42 -8.55
C ILE A 101 -3.10 2.11 -9.63
N LEU A 102 -2.51 2.51 -10.76
CA LEU A 102 -3.28 3.12 -11.86
C LEU A 102 -4.32 2.15 -12.44
N GLN A 103 -3.96 0.89 -12.62
CA GLN A 103 -4.89 -0.13 -13.10
C GLN A 103 -6.06 -0.31 -12.12
N GLU A 104 -5.79 -0.35 -10.82
CA GLU A 104 -6.82 -0.42 -9.80
C GLU A 104 -7.78 0.78 -9.87
N ALA A 105 -7.24 2.00 -10.02
CA ALA A 105 -8.05 3.21 -10.18
C ALA A 105 -8.99 3.11 -11.39
N ARG A 106 -8.47 2.71 -12.56
CA ARG A 106 -9.25 2.55 -13.79
C ARG A 106 -10.35 1.49 -13.64
N VAL A 107 -10.05 0.36 -13.00
CA VAL A 107 -11.06 -0.69 -12.72
C VAL A 107 -12.13 -0.15 -11.77
N CYS A 108 -11.75 0.60 -10.75
CA CYS A 108 -12.68 1.21 -9.81
C CYS A 108 -13.62 2.22 -10.48
N GLU A 109 -13.15 3.01 -11.46
CA GLU A 109 -14.02 3.89 -12.25
C GLU A 109 -15.10 3.10 -13.01
N ILE A 110 -14.73 1.99 -13.65
CA ILE A 110 -15.67 1.12 -14.37
C ILE A 110 -16.71 0.53 -13.40
N LEU A 111 -16.27 0.09 -12.22
CA LEU A 111 -17.14 -0.45 -11.17
C LEU A 111 -18.07 0.62 -10.59
N MET A 112 -17.62 1.86 -10.50
CA MET A 112 -18.42 2.97 -10.02
C MET A 112 -19.59 3.30 -10.96
N GLN A 113 -19.38 3.18 -12.28
CA GLN A 113 -20.43 3.33 -13.28
C GLN A 113 -21.51 2.24 -13.20
N ASN A 114 -21.14 1.04 -12.73
CA ASN A 114 -22.01 -0.13 -12.63
C ASN A 114 -22.08 -0.64 -11.18
N SER A 115 -22.52 0.23 -10.26
CA SER A 115 -22.48 -0.10 -8.83
C SER A 115 -23.36 -1.31 -8.49
N HIS A 116 -22.81 -2.26 -7.74
CA HIS A 116 -23.53 -3.45 -7.28
C HIS A 116 -23.66 -3.43 -5.75
N PRO A 117 -24.82 -3.80 -5.16
CA PRO A 117 -25.06 -3.71 -3.71
C PRO A 117 -24.10 -4.54 -2.85
N ASN A 118 -23.46 -5.56 -3.43
CA ASN A 118 -22.50 -6.43 -2.72
C ASN A 118 -21.02 -6.07 -2.96
N VAL A 119 -20.73 -4.98 -3.68
CA VAL A 119 -19.37 -4.48 -3.90
C VAL A 119 -19.24 -3.15 -3.17
N ALA A 120 -18.14 -2.95 -2.44
CA ALA A 120 -17.90 -1.69 -1.75
C ALA A 120 -17.89 -0.54 -2.78
N ARG A 121 -18.70 0.49 -2.54
CA ARG A 121 -18.82 1.62 -3.45
C ARG A 121 -17.51 2.40 -3.45
N TYR A 122 -16.89 2.51 -4.61
CA TYR A 122 -15.75 3.39 -4.82
C TYR A 122 -16.20 4.85 -4.76
N LEU A 123 -15.40 5.69 -4.10
CA LEU A 123 -15.68 7.12 -3.87
C LEU A 123 -14.60 8.03 -4.50
N GLY A 124 -13.63 7.45 -5.21
CA GLY A 124 -12.56 8.19 -5.88
C GLY A 124 -11.16 7.92 -5.29
N CYS A 125 -10.18 8.51 -5.96
CA CYS A 125 -8.78 8.52 -5.55
C CYS A 125 -8.58 9.54 -4.43
N TYR A 126 -7.84 9.16 -3.39
CA TYR A 126 -7.24 10.11 -2.48
C TYR A 126 -5.91 10.59 -3.06
N VAL A 127 -5.83 11.88 -3.36
CA VAL A 127 -4.72 12.49 -4.10
C VAL A 127 -3.93 13.42 -3.19
N GLN A 128 -2.61 13.27 -3.18
CA GLN A 128 -1.68 14.18 -2.51
C GLN A 128 -0.66 14.70 -3.52
N GLU A 129 -0.55 16.02 -3.65
CA GLU A 129 0.39 16.68 -4.58
C GLU A 129 0.29 16.13 -6.01
N GLY A 130 -0.93 15.95 -6.50
CA GLY A 130 -1.22 15.45 -7.86
C GLY A 130 -0.96 13.95 -8.07
N ARG A 131 -0.68 13.18 -7.01
CA ARG A 131 -0.42 11.75 -7.08
C ARG A 131 -1.44 10.94 -6.29
N ILE A 132 -1.80 9.77 -6.81
CA ILE A 132 -2.70 8.84 -6.14
C ILE A 132 -1.95 8.25 -4.94
N ALA A 133 -2.46 8.51 -3.73
CA ALA A 133 -1.89 8.04 -2.48
C ALA A 133 -2.71 6.88 -1.87
N ALA A 134 -4.02 6.86 -2.12
CA ALA A 134 -4.92 5.81 -1.67
C ALA A 134 -6.23 5.83 -2.46
N PHE A 135 -7.13 4.89 -2.14
CA PHE A 135 -8.48 4.81 -2.70
C PHE A 135 -9.51 4.94 -1.59
N ALA A 136 -10.56 5.73 -1.84
CA ALA A 136 -11.67 5.90 -0.92
C ALA A 136 -12.81 4.95 -1.31
N PHE A 137 -13.35 4.24 -0.32
CA PHE A 137 -14.51 3.38 -0.47
C PHE A 137 -15.52 3.66 0.63
N SER A 138 -16.81 3.45 0.38
CA SER A 138 -17.82 3.50 1.43
C SER A 138 -17.53 2.41 2.48
N ALA A 139 -17.55 2.80 3.75
CA ALA A 139 -17.43 1.88 4.87
C ALA A 139 -18.61 0.91 4.89
N MET A 140 -18.37 -0.35 4.53
CA MET A 140 -19.40 -1.38 4.60
C MET A 140 -19.52 -1.89 6.03
N LEU A 141 -20.64 -1.58 6.68
CA LEU A 141 -20.94 -1.87 8.10
C LEU A 141 -20.69 -3.34 8.54
N ARG A 142 -20.65 -4.29 7.59
CA ARG A 142 -20.52 -5.73 7.86
C ARG A 142 -19.07 -6.27 7.88
N LEU A 143 -18.10 -5.63 7.22
CA LEU A 143 -16.73 -6.14 7.12
C LEU A 143 -15.73 -5.47 8.08
N LEU A 144 -16.06 -4.29 8.62
CA LEU A 144 -15.16 -3.49 9.45
C LEU A 144 -15.01 -3.94 10.91
N LYS A 145 -15.69 -5.00 11.35
CA LYS A 145 -15.54 -5.54 12.71
C LYS A 145 -14.18 -6.22 12.97
N LYS A 146 -13.30 -6.36 11.97
CA LYS A 146 -12.02 -7.09 12.11
C LYS A 146 -10.73 -6.28 11.91
N GLY A 147 -10.80 -4.94 11.89
CA GLY A 147 -9.61 -4.09 11.69
C GLY A 147 -9.27 -3.10 12.83
N ARG A 148 -10.08 -3.02 13.89
CA ARG A 148 -9.76 -2.24 15.10
C ARG A 148 -9.10 -3.14 16.17
N GLN A 149 -7.89 -3.59 15.89
CA GLN A 149 -6.90 -4.02 16.89
C GLN A 149 -5.54 -3.61 16.33
N GLU A 150 -4.58 -3.04 17.04
CA GLU A 150 -4.41 -2.49 18.38
C GLU A 150 -3.14 -1.64 18.23
N VAL A 151 -3.12 -0.41 18.76
CA VAL A 151 -1.87 0.28 19.07
C VAL A 151 -1.61 -0.02 20.53
N CYS A 152 -0.64 -0.88 20.78
CA CYS A 152 0.09 -1.03 22.03
C CYS A 152 1.56 -1.22 21.66
#